data_AF-A0A4U5X502-F1
#
_entry.id   AF-A0A4U5X502-F1
#
_cell.length_a   1.000
_cell.length_b   1.000
_cell.length_c   1.000
_cell.angle_alpha   90.00
_cell.angle_beta   90.00
_cell.angle_gamma   90.00
#
_symmetry.space_group_name_H-M   'P 1'
#
loop_
_entity.id
_entity.type
_entity.pdbx_description
1 polymer ?
#
loop_
_entity_poly.entity_id
_entity_poly.type
_entity_poly.pdbx_seq_one_letter_code
_entity_poly.pdbx_strand_id
1 'polypeptide(L)'
;YLSKFTAYLQQLDMESNGKSVDREGRPVEWQTGPVVWGTPGTNGQHAYYQLIHQGTKLIPADLIGFARPVDELDDTLKAQHDLLMANLFAQGQALAFGKTADEVRAEGVAEEQVAHRTFKGNHPTTTILATALTPSVLGQLIALYEHKVFVQGAIWNIDSFDQWGVELGKVLAKRVEPALTEGADVPGLDASTAALVAAYRELRK
;
A
#
# COMPACT_ATOMS: atom_id res chain seq x y z
N TYR A 1 -4.74 -16.33 0.77
CA TYR A 1 -3.35 -16.60 0.34
C TYR A 1 -2.49 -15.34 0.24
N LEU A 2 -2.84 -14.31 -0.54
CA LEU A 2 -2.01 -13.10 -0.70
C LEU A 2 -2.18 -12.02 0.41
N SER A 3 -2.64 -12.36 1.62
CA SER A 3 -2.92 -11.37 2.68
C SER A 3 -1.68 -10.61 3.18
N LYS A 4 -0.49 -11.18 2.99
CA LYS A 4 0.80 -10.55 3.33
C LYS A 4 1.56 -10.03 2.11
N PHE A 5 1.02 -10.20 0.90
CA PHE A 5 1.71 -9.78 -0.31
C PHE A 5 1.93 -8.27 -0.35
N THR A 6 0.92 -7.47 0.03
CA THR A 6 1.10 -6.02 0.18
C THR A 6 2.19 -5.66 1.17
N ALA A 7 2.25 -6.34 2.32
CA ALA A 7 3.28 -6.06 3.34
C ALA A 7 4.69 -6.39 2.84
N TYR A 8 4.83 -7.43 2.03
CA TYR A 8 6.07 -7.73 1.32
C TYR A 8 6.42 -6.62 0.32
N LEU A 9 5.45 -6.18 -0.51
CA LEU A 9 5.67 -5.09 -1.48
C LEU A 9 5.97 -3.75 -0.83
N GLN A 10 5.44 -3.48 0.37
CA GLN A 10 5.75 -2.29 1.16
C GLN A 10 7.23 -2.21 1.46
N GLN A 11 7.81 -3.30 1.97
CA GLN A 11 9.24 -3.34 2.20
C GLN A 11 10.01 -3.24 0.88
N LEU A 12 9.66 -4.07 -0.11
CA LEU A 12 10.35 -4.12 -1.39
C LEU A 12 10.43 -2.75 -2.08
N ASP A 13 9.33 -2.01 -2.19
CA ASP A 13 9.29 -0.74 -2.94
C ASP A 13 9.78 0.42 -2.06
N MET A 14 9.24 0.56 -0.85
CA MET A 14 9.47 1.75 -0.02
C MET A 14 10.89 1.77 0.58
N GLU A 15 11.45 0.63 0.98
CA GLU A 15 12.82 0.56 1.51
C GLU A 15 13.85 0.75 0.37
N SER A 16 13.58 0.18 -0.80
CA SER A 16 14.46 0.31 -1.97
C SER A 16 14.46 1.74 -2.52
N ASN A 17 13.29 2.31 -2.80
CA ASN A 17 13.16 3.53 -3.59
C ASN A 17 12.78 4.78 -2.77
N GLY A 18 12.58 4.67 -1.45
CA GLY A 18 12.33 5.79 -0.54
C GLY A 18 13.59 6.62 -0.28
N LYS A 19 14.21 7.16 -1.33
CA LYS A 19 15.51 7.84 -1.30
C LYS A 19 15.38 9.31 -1.72
N SER A 20 16.22 10.17 -1.15
CA SER A 20 16.25 11.61 -1.44
C SER A 20 17.56 12.09 -2.08
N VAL A 21 18.47 11.16 -2.39
CA VAL A 21 19.80 11.43 -2.92
C VAL A 21 20.06 10.46 -4.08
N ASP A 22 20.65 10.96 -5.16
CA ASP A 22 21.04 10.18 -6.32
C ASP A 22 22.33 9.37 -6.09
N ARG A 23 22.72 8.55 -7.07
CA ARG A 23 23.92 7.69 -6.99
C ARG A 23 25.23 8.48 -6.89
N GLU A 24 25.25 9.75 -7.27
CA GLU A 24 26.41 10.65 -7.15
C GLU A 24 26.43 11.42 -5.83
N GLY A 25 25.46 11.21 -4.93
CA GLY A 25 25.38 11.89 -3.65
C GLY A 25 24.71 13.27 -3.71
N ARG A 26 24.00 13.60 -4.80
CA ARG A 26 23.29 14.87 -4.96
C ARG A 26 21.82 14.74 -4.55
N PRO A 27 21.23 15.74 -3.89
CA PRO A 27 19.79 15.74 -3.63
C PRO A 27 18.97 15.67 -4.92
N VAL A 28 17.91 14.86 -4.92
CA VAL A 28 16.94 14.80 -6.03
C VAL A 28 15.86 15.88 -5.88
N GLU A 29 15.35 16.40 -6.99
CA GLU A 29 14.30 17.45 -7.01
C GLU A 29 12.90 16.93 -7.41
N TRP A 30 12.77 15.61 -7.57
CA TRP A 30 11.51 14.93 -7.90
C TRP A 30 11.07 13.98 -6.79
N GLN A 31 9.83 13.53 -6.86
CA GLN A 31 9.33 12.46 -5.99
C GLN A 31 9.88 11.10 -6.46
N THR A 32 10.37 10.31 -5.51
CA THR A 32 10.88 8.94 -5.73
C THR A 32 9.83 7.91 -5.28
N GLY A 33 10.21 6.89 -4.50
CA GLY A 33 9.36 5.77 -4.11
C GLY A 33 8.00 6.21 -3.54
N PRO A 34 6.88 5.66 -4.03
CA PRO A 34 5.55 5.98 -3.50
C PRO A 34 5.30 5.26 -2.16
N VAL A 35 4.26 5.70 -1.45
CA VAL A 35 3.72 4.88 -0.35
C VAL A 35 2.92 3.72 -0.94
N VAL A 36 3.39 2.49 -0.71
CA VAL A 36 2.69 1.27 -1.12
C VAL A 36 1.76 0.81 0.01
N TRP A 37 0.52 0.47 -0.32
CA TRP A 37 -0.46 0.00 0.65
C TRP A 37 -1.62 -0.75 -0.03
N GLY A 38 -2.40 -1.48 0.76
CA GLY A 38 -3.56 -2.23 0.28
C GLY A 38 -3.84 -3.53 1.05
N THR A 39 -4.99 -4.13 0.78
CA THR A 39 -5.46 -5.40 1.34
C THR A 39 -6.08 -6.26 0.23
N PRO A 40 -6.19 -7.58 0.43
CA PRO A 40 -6.89 -8.44 -0.52
C PRO A 40 -8.34 -8.01 -0.75
N GLY A 41 -8.80 -8.16 -2.00
CA GLY A 41 -10.22 -8.09 -2.32
C GLY A 41 -10.99 -9.30 -1.74
N THR A 42 -12.26 -9.17 -1.42
CA THR A 42 -13.10 -7.95 -1.53
C THR A 42 -13.00 -7.03 -0.31
N ASN A 43 -12.26 -7.40 0.73
CA ASN A 43 -12.19 -6.69 2.02
C ASN A 43 -11.86 -5.19 1.87
N GLY A 44 -10.91 -4.84 1.00
CA GLY A 44 -10.55 -3.45 0.74
C GLY A 44 -11.72 -2.59 0.23
N GLN A 45 -12.66 -3.19 -0.51
CA GLN A 45 -13.85 -2.51 -1.04
C GLN A 45 -14.74 -1.96 0.08
N HIS A 46 -14.77 -2.65 1.22
CA HIS A 46 -15.55 -2.27 2.40
C HIS A 46 -14.75 -1.45 3.43
N ALA A 47 -13.52 -1.05 3.10
CA ALA A 47 -12.65 -0.31 4.02
C ALA A 47 -12.31 1.08 3.49
N TYR A 48 -11.71 1.18 2.30
CA TYR A 48 -11.10 2.42 1.83
C TYR A 48 -11.35 2.74 0.35
N TYR A 49 -12.06 1.88 -0.39
CA TYR A 49 -12.40 2.15 -1.78
C TYR A 49 -13.27 3.40 -1.95
N GLN A 50 -14.03 3.79 -0.91
CA GLN A 50 -14.69 5.10 -0.85
C GLN A 50 -13.72 6.24 -1.14
N LEU A 51 -12.53 6.21 -0.53
CA LEU A 51 -11.50 7.23 -0.73
C LEU A 51 -10.88 7.12 -2.13
N ILE A 52 -10.66 5.91 -2.64
CA ILE A 52 -10.09 5.72 -3.99
C ILE A 52 -11.06 6.27 -5.06
N HIS A 53 -12.36 6.07 -4.90
CA HIS A 53 -13.39 6.48 -5.87
C HIS A 53 -13.78 7.96 -5.80
N GLN A 54 -13.99 8.50 -4.61
CA GLN A 54 -14.55 9.85 -4.43
C GLN A 54 -13.65 10.79 -3.62
N GLY A 55 -12.46 10.32 -3.21
CA GLY A 55 -11.47 11.18 -2.57
C GLY A 55 -10.86 12.19 -3.53
N THR A 56 -10.19 13.19 -2.97
CA THR A 56 -9.56 14.27 -3.74
C THR A 56 -8.13 13.95 -4.19
N LYS A 57 -7.60 12.79 -3.78
CA LYS A 57 -6.27 12.31 -4.17
C LYS A 57 -6.41 11.26 -5.26
N LEU A 58 -5.60 11.38 -6.31
CA LEU A 58 -5.47 10.33 -7.31
C LEU A 58 -4.60 9.23 -6.72
N ILE A 59 -5.15 8.02 -6.66
CA ILE A 59 -4.47 6.82 -6.15
C ILE A 59 -4.53 5.75 -7.24
N PRO A 60 -3.43 5.52 -7.97
CA PRO A 60 -3.36 4.40 -8.91
C PRO A 60 -3.42 3.07 -8.17
N ALA A 61 -3.99 2.04 -8.80
CA ALA A 61 -4.10 0.72 -8.20
C ALA A 61 -3.68 -0.41 -9.16
N ASP A 62 -2.94 -1.39 -8.64
CA ASP A 62 -2.71 -2.66 -9.30
C ASP A 62 -3.76 -3.67 -8.80
N LEU A 63 -4.57 -4.22 -9.71
CA LEU A 63 -5.59 -5.23 -9.43
C LEU A 63 -5.05 -6.60 -9.85
N ILE A 64 -4.85 -7.49 -8.89
CA ILE A 64 -4.26 -8.82 -9.13
C ILE A 64 -5.33 -9.90 -8.97
N GLY A 65 -5.55 -10.69 -10.01
CA GLY A 65 -6.55 -11.75 -10.04
C GLY A 65 -6.02 -13.08 -10.58
N PHE A 66 -6.70 -14.17 -10.22
CA PHE A 66 -6.41 -15.51 -10.70
C PHE A 66 -7.68 -16.13 -11.29
N ALA A 67 -7.61 -16.69 -12.51
CA ALA A 67 -8.78 -17.19 -13.21
C ALA A 67 -9.40 -18.42 -12.52
N ARG A 68 -8.57 -19.29 -11.92
CA ARG A 68 -9.00 -20.48 -11.19
C ARG A 68 -8.85 -20.27 -9.68
N PRO A 69 -9.80 -20.77 -8.87
CA PRO A 69 -9.60 -20.88 -7.44
C PRO A 69 -8.44 -21.84 -7.14
N VAL A 70 -7.86 -21.73 -5.94
CA VAL A 70 -6.90 -22.74 -5.46
C VAL A 70 -7.59 -24.10 -5.28
N ASP A 71 -6.89 -25.18 -5.63
CA ASP A 71 -7.48 -26.52 -5.72
C ASP A 71 -7.95 -27.07 -4.37
N GLU A 72 -7.35 -26.59 -3.28
CA GLU A 72 -7.59 -27.01 -1.89
C GLU A 72 -8.92 -26.50 -1.31
N LEU A 73 -9.59 -25.55 -1.97
CA LEU A 73 -10.88 -25.04 -1.51
C LEU A 73 -11.99 -26.07 -1.71
N ASP A 74 -12.94 -26.08 -0.79
CA ASP A 74 -14.19 -26.81 -0.97
C ASP A 74 -15.00 -26.27 -2.15
N ASP A 75 -15.89 -27.10 -2.70
CA ASP A 75 -16.67 -26.76 -3.89
C ASP A 75 -17.60 -25.56 -3.68
N THR A 76 -18.11 -25.38 -2.46
CA THR A 76 -18.93 -24.23 -2.07
C THR A 76 -18.16 -22.91 -2.15
N LEU A 77 -16.89 -22.89 -1.74
CA LEU A 77 -16.02 -21.72 -1.85
C LEU A 77 -15.52 -21.51 -3.27
N LYS A 78 -15.24 -22.59 -4.03
CA LYS A 78 -14.90 -22.48 -5.46
C LYS A 78 -16.02 -21.82 -6.26
N ALA A 79 -17.29 -22.09 -5.92
CA ALA A 79 -18.43 -21.44 -6.55
C ALA A 79 -18.49 -19.91 -6.31
N GLN A 80 -17.83 -19.40 -5.26
CA GLN A 80 -17.73 -17.96 -5.00
C GLN A 80 -16.62 -17.27 -5.80
N HIS A 81 -15.74 -18.03 -6.46
CA HIS A 81 -14.59 -17.48 -7.18
C HIS A 81 -15.01 -16.55 -8.32
N ASP A 82 -16.09 -16.89 -9.03
CA ASP A 82 -16.63 -16.02 -10.08
C ASP A 82 -17.15 -14.69 -9.52
N LEU A 83 -17.71 -14.68 -8.30
CA LEU A 83 -18.12 -13.46 -7.62
C LEU A 83 -16.90 -12.61 -7.22
N LEU A 84 -15.81 -13.24 -6.76
CA LEU A 84 -14.54 -12.55 -6.49
C LEU A 84 -14.00 -11.87 -7.77
N MET A 85 -13.98 -12.59 -8.88
CA MET A 85 -13.49 -12.06 -10.16
C MET A 85 -14.42 -11.00 -10.75
N ALA A 86 -15.73 -11.17 -10.65
CA ALA A 86 -16.71 -10.14 -11.03
C ALA A 86 -16.48 -8.83 -10.28
N ASN A 87 -16.21 -8.91 -8.98
CA ASN A 87 -15.87 -7.75 -8.16
C ASN A 87 -14.56 -7.08 -8.60
N LEU A 88 -13.53 -7.85 -8.94
CA LEU A 88 -12.26 -7.31 -9.44
C LEU A 88 -12.47 -6.54 -10.76
N PHE A 89 -13.19 -7.12 -11.71
CA PHE A 89 -13.46 -6.48 -13.01
C PHE A 89 -14.36 -5.25 -12.87
N ALA A 90 -15.41 -5.34 -12.06
CA ALA A 90 -16.32 -4.24 -11.81
C ALA A 90 -15.60 -3.04 -11.16
N GLN A 91 -14.68 -3.28 -10.23
CA GLN A 91 -13.91 -2.19 -9.62
C GLN A 91 -12.98 -1.49 -10.61
N GLY A 92 -12.29 -2.25 -11.47
CA GLY A 92 -11.48 -1.66 -12.55
C GLY A 92 -12.32 -0.79 -13.49
N GLN A 93 -13.50 -1.28 -13.88
CA GLN A 93 -14.44 -0.53 -14.72
C GLN A 93 -14.95 0.74 -14.02
N ALA A 94 -15.39 0.63 -12.76
CA ALA A 94 -15.93 1.75 -12.00
C ALA A 94 -14.88 2.85 -11.79
N LEU A 95 -13.62 2.49 -11.52
CA LEU A 95 -12.52 3.45 -11.38
C LEU A 95 -12.21 4.17 -12.70
N ALA A 96 -12.28 3.46 -13.83
CA ALA A 96 -12.02 4.03 -15.14
C ALA A 96 -13.14 4.98 -15.60
N PHE A 97 -14.40 4.55 -15.51
CA PHE A 97 -15.52 5.25 -16.15
C PHE A 97 -16.37 6.09 -15.20
N GLY A 98 -16.37 5.79 -13.90
CA GLY A 98 -17.20 6.47 -12.94
C GLY A 98 -18.70 6.33 -13.25
N LYS A 99 -19.46 7.36 -12.89
CA LYS A 99 -20.89 7.48 -13.11
C LYS A 99 -21.25 8.96 -13.08
N THR A 100 -21.78 9.47 -14.18
CA THR A 100 -22.14 10.87 -14.38
C THR A 100 -23.40 11.27 -13.60
N ALA A 101 -23.59 12.57 -13.38
CA ALA A 101 -24.80 13.08 -12.72
C ALA A 101 -26.09 12.71 -13.46
N ASP A 102 -26.06 12.66 -14.80
CA ASP A 102 -27.24 12.31 -15.61
C ASP A 102 -27.59 10.83 -15.49
N GLU A 103 -26.59 9.94 -15.45
CA GLU A 103 -26.80 8.52 -15.15
C GLU A 103 -27.39 8.32 -13.75
N VAL A 104 -26.90 9.08 -12.76
CA VAL A 104 -27.46 9.05 -11.39
C VAL A 104 -28.92 9.53 -11.37
N ARG A 105 -29.25 10.60 -12.10
CA ARG A 105 -30.64 11.07 -12.23
C ARG A 105 -31.55 10.04 -12.91
N ALA A 106 -31.05 9.36 -13.94
CA ALA A 106 -31.78 8.32 -14.64
C ALA A 106 -32.11 7.11 -13.74
N GLU A 107 -31.36 6.89 -12.66
CA GLU A 107 -31.64 5.89 -11.64
C GLU A 107 -32.78 6.31 -10.67
N GLY A 108 -33.38 7.49 -10.85
CA GLY A 108 -34.47 7.98 -9.99
C GLY A 108 -34.01 8.46 -8.62
N VAL A 109 -32.73 8.83 -8.48
CA VAL A 109 -32.16 9.40 -7.25
C VAL A 109 -32.68 10.83 -7.06
N ALA A 110 -32.99 11.21 -5.81
CA ALA A 110 -33.39 12.57 -5.48
C ALA A 110 -32.28 13.59 -5.82
N GLU A 111 -32.64 14.76 -6.34
CA GLU A 111 -31.68 15.72 -6.92
C GLU A 111 -30.59 16.14 -5.92
N GLU A 112 -30.94 16.30 -4.65
CA GLU A 112 -30.00 16.65 -3.58
C GLU A 112 -28.92 15.57 -3.34
N GLN A 113 -29.15 14.33 -3.77
CA GLN A 113 -28.21 13.22 -3.65
C GLN A 113 -27.34 13.02 -4.90
N VAL A 114 -27.65 13.66 -6.02
CA VAL A 114 -26.99 13.41 -7.31
C VAL A 114 -25.49 13.67 -7.23
N ALA A 115 -25.09 14.81 -6.64
CA ALA A 115 -23.68 15.16 -6.48
C ALA A 115 -22.92 14.14 -5.59
N HIS A 116 -23.58 13.60 -4.56
CA HIS A 116 -22.99 12.64 -3.63
C HIS A 116 -22.82 11.24 -4.22
N ARG A 117 -23.60 10.89 -5.24
CA ARG A 117 -23.56 9.59 -5.94
C ARG A 117 -22.90 9.65 -7.31
N THR A 118 -22.38 10.81 -7.69
CA THR A 118 -21.58 10.98 -8.91
C THR A 118 -20.15 10.46 -8.64
N PHE A 119 -19.61 9.71 -9.60
CA PHE A 119 -18.26 9.18 -9.57
C PHE A 119 -17.50 9.76 -10.76
N LYS A 120 -16.36 10.41 -10.49
CA LYS A 120 -15.60 11.12 -11.53
C LYS A 120 -15.02 10.19 -12.59
N GLY A 121 -14.68 8.96 -12.22
CA GLY A 121 -13.89 8.08 -13.07
C GLY A 121 -12.50 8.67 -13.36
N ASN A 122 -11.83 8.13 -14.37
CA ASN A 122 -10.46 8.50 -14.74
C ASN A 122 -9.44 8.27 -13.60
N HIS A 123 -9.64 7.21 -12.81
CA HIS A 123 -8.67 6.70 -11.84
C HIS A 123 -7.90 5.54 -12.47
N PRO A 124 -6.56 5.65 -12.65
CA PRO A 124 -5.79 4.66 -13.40
C PRO A 124 -5.64 3.35 -12.61
N THR A 125 -5.87 2.23 -13.28
CA THR A 125 -5.65 0.89 -12.74
C THR A 125 -4.86 0.02 -13.72
N THR A 126 -3.99 -0.85 -13.21
CA THR A 126 -3.38 -1.95 -13.97
C THR A 126 -3.98 -3.26 -13.51
N THR A 127 -4.41 -4.13 -14.43
CA THR A 127 -4.91 -5.47 -14.08
C THR A 127 -3.88 -6.54 -14.45
N ILE A 128 -3.44 -7.31 -13.46
CA ILE A 128 -2.58 -8.50 -13.64
C ILE A 128 -3.45 -9.73 -13.43
N LEU A 129 -3.61 -10.53 -14.47
CA LEU A 129 -4.42 -11.75 -14.45
C LEU A 129 -3.54 -12.97 -14.77
N ALA A 130 -3.56 -13.97 -13.89
CA ALA A 130 -2.89 -15.26 -14.10
C ALA A 130 -3.88 -16.43 -14.06
N THR A 131 -3.51 -17.60 -14.55
CA THR A 131 -4.42 -18.76 -14.57
C THR A 131 -4.78 -19.25 -13.17
N ALA A 132 -3.78 -19.44 -12.30
CA ALA A 132 -3.95 -19.92 -10.93
C ALA A 132 -2.76 -19.47 -10.08
N LEU A 133 -2.95 -19.33 -8.77
CA LEU A 133 -1.87 -19.01 -7.84
C LEU A 133 -1.07 -20.29 -7.53
N THR A 134 -0.09 -20.59 -8.40
CA THR A 134 0.88 -21.68 -8.20
C THR A 134 2.20 -21.12 -7.65
N PRO A 135 3.10 -21.95 -7.09
CA PRO A 135 4.43 -21.50 -6.67
C PRO A 135 5.22 -20.79 -7.78
N SER A 136 5.12 -21.28 -9.02
CA SER A 136 5.75 -20.64 -10.18
C SER A 136 5.15 -19.26 -10.48
N VAL A 137 3.82 -19.12 -10.45
CA VAL A 137 3.15 -17.84 -10.69
C VAL A 137 3.42 -16.84 -9.57
N LEU A 138 3.50 -17.29 -8.31
CA LEU A 138 3.91 -16.44 -7.19
C LEU A 138 5.34 -15.91 -7.38
N GLY A 139 6.28 -16.78 -7.78
CA GLY A 139 7.65 -16.38 -8.07
C GLY A 139 7.73 -15.36 -9.21
N GLN A 140 6.96 -15.56 -10.29
CA GLN A 140 6.86 -14.60 -11.39
C GLN A 140 6.30 -13.25 -10.93
N LEU A 141 5.27 -13.27 -10.08
CA LEU A 141 4.67 -12.04 -9.54
C LEU A 141 5.65 -11.27 -8.66
N ILE A 142 6.42 -11.97 -7.81
CA ILE A 142 7.49 -11.36 -7.01
C ILE A 142 8.55 -10.74 -7.92
N ALA A 143 9.09 -11.50 -8.87
CA ALA A 143 10.14 -11.03 -9.78
C ALA A 143 9.66 -9.84 -10.64
N LEU A 144 8.39 -9.83 -11.05
CA LEU A 144 7.78 -8.69 -11.75
C LEU A 144 7.87 -7.42 -10.92
N TYR A 145 7.52 -7.48 -9.63
CA TYR A 145 7.59 -6.31 -8.75
C TYR A 145 9.04 -5.94 -8.39
N GLU A 146 9.94 -6.90 -8.21
CA GLU A 146 11.38 -6.61 -8.02
C GLU A 146 11.95 -5.82 -9.21
N HIS A 147 11.64 -6.25 -10.44
CA HIS A 147 12.09 -5.56 -11.64
C HIS A 147 11.37 -4.23 -11.87
N LYS A 148 10.08 -4.11 -11.54
CA LYS A 148 9.38 -2.81 -11.54
C LYS A 148 10.10 -1.81 -10.64
N VAL A 149 10.39 -2.20 -9.41
CA VAL A 149 11.07 -1.36 -8.40
C VAL A 149 12.47 -0.99 -8.88
N PHE A 150 13.23 -1.95 -9.42
CA PHE A 150 14.53 -1.68 -10.04
C PHE A 150 14.45 -0.65 -11.17
N VAL A 151 13.50 -0.82 -12.10
CA VAL A 151 13.33 0.09 -13.24
C VAL A 151 12.99 1.51 -12.77
N GLN A 152 12.11 1.64 -11.78
CA GLN A 152 11.80 2.94 -11.18
C GLN A 152 13.05 3.60 -10.57
N GLY A 153 13.82 2.85 -9.77
CA GLY A 153 15.06 3.35 -9.17
C GLY A 153 16.12 3.75 -10.20
N ALA A 154 16.25 2.97 -11.28
CA ALA A 154 17.13 3.28 -12.40
C ALA A 154 16.71 4.57 -13.13
N ILE A 155 15.42 4.78 -13.36
CA ILE A 155 14.88 6.01 -13.95
C ILE A 155 15.17 7.22 -13.06
N TRP A 156 15.02 7.07 -11.74
CA TRP A 156 15.27 8.14 -10.76
C TRP A 156 16.75 8.33 -10.41
N ASN A 157 17.65 7.51 -10.95
CA ASN A 157 19.07 7.49 -10.63
C ASN A 157 19.36 7.40 -9.12
N ILE A 158 18.65 6.53 -8.42
CA ILE A 158 18.87 6.24 -6.99
C ILE A 158 19.46 4.84 -6.79
N ASP A 159 20.03 4.59 -5.62
CA ASP A 159 20.44 3.24 -5.23
C ASP A 159 19.25 2.49 -4.59
N SER A 160 18.67 1.54 -5.31
CA SER A 160 17.56 0.71 -4.83
C SER A 160 17.98 -0.40 -3.85
N PHE A 161 19.28 -0.55 -3.58
CA PHE A 161 19.81 -1.71 -2.86
C PHE A 161 20.46 -1.38 -1.50
N ASP A 162 20.53 -0.10 -1.13
CA ASP A 162 20.95 0.34 0.20
C ASP A 162 19.75 0.69 1.11
N GLN A 163 20.01 0.86 2.42
CA GLN A 163 18.98 1.24 3.40
C GLN A 163 19.52 2.08 4.56
N TRP A 164 20.38 3.08 4.29
CA TRP A 164 21.02 3.89 5.34
C TRP A 164 20.03 4.61 6.29
N GLY A 165 18.81 4.87 5.83
CA GLY A 165 17.77 5.54 6.61
C GLY A 165 17.38 4.83 7.92
N VAL A 166 17.64 3.53 8.06
CA VAL A 166 17.27 2.78 9.28
C VAL A 166 18.29 2.94 10.42
N GLU A 167 19.49 3.42 10.13
CA GLU A 167 20.61 3.39 11.09
C GLU A 167 20.44 4.40 12.23
N LEU A 168 19.91 5.60 11.94
CA LEU A 168 19.68 6.61 12.98
C LEU A 168 18.73 6.11 14.08
N GLY A 169 17.64 5.45 13.68
CA GLY A 169 16.67 4.88 14.63
C GLY A 169 17.29 3.84 15.55
N LYS A 170 18.15 2.95 15.01
CA LYS A 170 18.87 1.94 15.80
C LYS A 170 19.82 2.57 16.82
N VAL A 171 20.55 3.62 16.43
CA VAL A 171 21.46 4.35 17.33
C VAL A 171 20.69 5.04 18.45
N LEU A 172 19.59 5.73 18.12
CA LEU A 172 18.76 6.40 19.11
C LEU A 172 18.08 5.41 20.07
N ALA A 173 17.59 4.28 19.56
CA ALA A 173 17.01 3.23 20.40
C ALA A 173 18.01 2.71 21.44
N LYS A 174 19.23 2.36 21.03
CA LYS A 174 20.31 1.92 21.93
C LYS A 174 20.68 2.98 22.98
N ARG A 175 20.57 4.27 22.64
CA ARG A 175 20.85 5.36 23.57
C ARG A 175 19.75 5.53 24.62
N VAL A 176 18.48 5.33 24.24
CA VAL A 176 17.33 5.49 25.14
C VAL A 176 17.09 4.24 26.00
N GLU A 177 17.46 3.06 25.51
CA GLU A 177 17.23 1.77 26.17
C GLU A 177 17.66 1.75 27.66
N PRO A 178 18.87 2.17 28.07
CA PRO A 178 19.28 2.19 29.48
C PRO A 178 18.40 3.07 30.37
N ALA A 179 17.85 4.17 29.84
CA ALA A 179 16.94 5.03 30.59
C ALA A 179 15.63 4.32 30.94
N LEU A 180 15.19 3.37 30.10
CA LEU A 180 13.95 2.62 30.26
C LEU A 180 14.12 1.32 31.06
N THR A 181 15.27 0.66 30.93
CA THR A 181 15.52 -0.67 31.53
C THR A 181 16.22 -0.60 32.89
N GLU A 182 17.24 0.23 33.00
CA GLU A 182 18.09 0.38 34.21
C GLU A 182 17.76 1.66 34.98
N GLY A 183 17.09 2.56 34.30
CA GLY A 183 16.70 3.83 34.87
C GLY A 183 17.81 4.87 34.86
N ALA A 184 18.83 4.68 34.02
CA ALA A 184 19.96 5.57 33.86
C ALA A 184 19.54 6.98 33.42
N ASP A 185 20.31 7.98 33.85
CA ASP A 185 20.22 9.33 33.29
C ASP A 185 20.95 9.38 31.94
N VAL A 186 20.24 9.73 30.87
CA VAL A 186 20.78 9.77 29.51
C VAL A 186 20.91 11.23 29.08
N PRO A 187 22.12 11.79 29.04
CA PRO A 187 22.31 13.20 28.70
C PRO A 187 21.95 13.46 27.25
N GLY A 188 21.39 14.64 26.97
CA GLY A 188 21.11 15.11 25.61
C GLY A 188 19.88 14.48 24.93
N LEU A 189 18.94 13.94 25.72
CA LEU A 189 17.57 13.74 25.25
C LEU A 189 16.88 15.11 25.14
N ASP A 190 16.06 15.29 24.11
CA ASP A 190 15.18 16.46 24.03
C ASP A 190 14.07 16.38 25.09
N ALA A 191 13.42 17.52 25.36
CA ALA A 191 12.42 17.62 26.41
C ALA A 191 11.21 16.69 26.21
N SER A 192 10.84 16.38 24.96
CA SER A 192 9.74 15.46 24.67
C SER A 192 10.13 14.03 25.01
N THR A 193 11.29 13.57 24.53
CA THR A 193 11.79 12.22 24.79
C THR A 193 12.02 11.99 26.29
N ALA A 194 12.59 12.96 27.00
CA ALA A 194 12.79 12.87 28.44
C ALA A 194 11.46 12.75 29.22
N ALA A 195 10.45 13.53 28.84
CA ALA A 195 9.13 13.47 29.47
C ALA A 195 8.45 12.10 29.23
N LEU A 196 8.58 11.54 28.03
CA LEU A 196 8.03 10.22 27.69
C LEU A 196 8.72 9.09 28.48
N VAL A 197 10.05 9.15 28.61
CA VAL A 197 10.82 8.21 29.45
C VAL A 197 10.31 8.26 30.89
N ALA A 198 10.14 9.45 31.46
CA ALA A 198 9.65 9.63 32.82
C ALA A 198 8.22 9.07 32.98
N ALA A 199 7.31 9.41 32.06
CA ALA A 199 5.94 8.93 32.07
C ALA A 199 5.85 7.40 31.93
N TYR A 200 6.61 6.81 31.00
CA TYR A 200 6.68 5.36 30.81
C TYR A 200 7.13 4.65 32.09
N ARG A 201 8.18 5.16 32.74
CA ARG A 201 8.71 4.56 33.98
C ARG A 201 7.72 4.66 35.13
N GLU A 202 6.97 5.76 35.23
CA GLU A 202 5.94 5.91 36.25
C GLU A 202 4.80 4.91 36.04
N LEU A 203 4.35 4.73 34.79
CA LEU A 203 3.29 3.79 34.43
C LEU A 203 3.70 2.32 34.59
N ARG A 204 5.00 2.02 34.58
CA ARG A 204 5.54 0.64 34.69
C ARG A 204 5.72 0.17 36.13
N LYS A 205 5.68 1.08 37.10
CA LYS A 205 5.68 0.74 38.53
C LYS A 205 4.43 -0.07 38.89
#